data_AF-A0A5J9SIX2-F1
#
_entry.id   AF-A0A5J9SIX2-F1
#
_cell.length_a   1.000
_cell.length_b   1.000
_cell.length_c   1.000
_cell.angle_alpha   90.00
_cell.angle_beta   90.00
_cell.angle_gamma   90.00
#
_symmetry.space_group_name_H-M   'P 1'
#
loop_
_entity.id
_entity.type
_entity.pdbx_description
1 polymer ?
#
loop_
_entity_poly.entity_id
_entity_poly.type
_entity_poly.pdbx_seq_one_letter_code
_entity_poly.pdbx_strand_id
1 'polypeptide(L)'
;MASSPHCSDKPQSMDVVTVLRMKEGISENSYAKNSSLQKKGMDTLKSFVTESATRVYESVKPERFTIAELGCASGPNAFGLVEDAIRSITGNISRGAPPEFSVLLNDLPTNDFNAVFSRVSEFAVKLKAEAKAEVFLSGVPGSFYGRLFLSRSVHLVCSFNSLHWLSQVPPGLSDETNTPLNKGKMFISSTSPPAVPTAYLKQFQRDFGLFLQSRAAEIVPGGTMVLSMLGRKNRGYTDVETTILWDLLSESLSALVSQGLVDQEKVDAYNAPFYAPSPQEIEEEVRREGSFSLDCVQTLEMNLSVTGDAKRDGTMLSMVIRAVQEPMLSHQFGPGIMDALFHKFTEL
;
A
#
# COMPACT_ATOMS: atom_id res chain seq x y z
N MET A 1 7.19 -49.95 19.08
CA MET A 1 6.16 -49.03 18.57
C MET A 1 6.70 -47.61 18.80
N ALA A 2 7.28 -47.02 17.76
CA ALA A 2 7.78 -45.64 17.85
C ALA A 2 6.64 -44.72 17.41
N SER A 3 6.12 -43.95 18.35
CA SER A 3 5.15 -42.88 18.08
C SER A 3 5.88 -41.71 17.43
N SER A 4 5.64 -41.49 16.14
CA SER A 4 6.03 -40.27 15.45
C SER A 4 5.32 -39.07 16.09
N PRO A 5 6.01 -37.95 16.36
CA PRO A 5 5.35 -36.73 16.78
C PRO A 5 4.62 -36.14 15.56
N HIS A 6 3.29 -36.21 15.56
CA HIS A 6 2.48 -35.40 14.67
C HIS A 6 2.67 -33.94 15.08
N CYS A 7 3.52 -33.21 14.36
CA CYS A 7 3.43 -31.75 14.35
C CYS A 7 2.12 -31.42 13.65
N SER A 8 1.12 -30.97 14.41
CA SER A 8 -0.09 -30.42 13.82
C SER A 8 0.32 -29.15 13.08
N ASP A 9 0.40 -29.20 11.75
CA ASP A 9 0.51 -28.02 10.90
C ASP A 9 -0.80 -27.23 11.02
N LYS A 10 -0.94 -26.49 12.13
CA LYS A 10 -1.94 -25.44 12.22
C LYS A 10 -1.58 -24.42 11.14
N PRO A 11 -2.52 -24.00 10.28
CA PRO A 11 -2.25 -22.92 9.35
C PRO A 11 -1.84 -21.69 10.17
N GLN A 12 -0.55 -21.33 10.09
CA GLN A 12 -0.06 -20.10 10.68
C GLN A 12 -0.71 -18.93 9.96
N SER A 13 -1.26 -17.99 10.72
CA SER A 13 -1.71 -16.71 10.17
C SER A 13 -0.55 -16.05 9.43
N MET A 14 -0.83 -15.50 8.25
CA MET A 14 0.19 -14.89 7.38
C MET A 14 0.93 -13.78 8.12
N ASP A 15 2.25 -13.89 8.23
CA ASP A 15 3.12 -12.82 8.70
C ASP A 15 3.27 -11.77 7.60
N VAL A 16 2.51 -10.68 7.72
CA VAL A 16 2.46 -9.61 6.72
C VAL A 16 3.84 -9.00 6.49
N VAL A 17 4.67 -8.83 7.53
CA VAL A 17 5.97 -8.15 7.40
C VAL A 17 6.92 -8.93 6.48
N THR A 18 6.82 -10.26 6.47
CA THR A 18 7.68 -11.12 5.65
C THR A 18 7.06 -11.48 4.30
N VAL A 19 5.73 -11.45 4.18
CA VAL A 19 5.03 -11.91 2.96
C VAL A 19 4.56 -10.77 2.06
N LEU A 20 4.03 -9.68 2.63
CA LEU A 20 3.49 -8.58 1.84
C LEU A 20 4.63 -7.82 1.16
N ARG A 21 4.62 -7.85 -0.17
CA ARG A 21 5.47 -7.05 -1.04
C ARG A 21 4.89 -7.06 -2.44
N MET A 22 5.33 -6.11 -3.27
CA MET A 22 5.00 -6.12 -4.69
C MET A 22 5.88 -7.12 -5.44
N LYS A 23 5.43 -7.62 -6.60
CA LYS A 23 6.21 -8.56 -7.42
C LYS A 23 7.51 -7.90 -7.90
N GLU A 24 8.62 -8.47 -7.44
CA GLU A 24 9.99 -7.97 -7.67
C GLU A 24 10.47 -8.11 -9.13
N GLY A 25 11.59 -7.45 -9.42
CA GLY A 25 12.30 -7.59 -10.69
C GLY A 25 11.73 -6.77 -11.86
N ILE A 26 12.10 -7.20 -13.07
CA ILE A 26 11.83 -6.51 -14.35
C ILE A 26 11.08 -7.40 -15.36
N SER A 27 10.57 -8.55 -14.91
CA SER A 27 9.78 -9.46 -15.74
C SER A 27 8.44 -8.82 -16.14
N GLU A 28 7.75 -9.38 -17.14
CA GLU A 28 6.46 -8.85 -17.58
C GLU A 28 5.39 -8.82 -16.48
N ASN A 29 5.49 -9.70 -15.48
CA ASN A 29 4.57 -9.73 -14.32
C ASN A 29 5.04 -8.86 -13.14
N SER A 30 6.20 -8.21 -13.24
CA SER A 30 6.74 -7.38 -12.16
C SER A 30 5.88 -6.13 -11.91
N TYR A 31 5.90 -5.63 -10.68
CA TYR A 31 5.21 -4.39 -10.33
C TYR A 31 5.78 -3.17 -11.05
N ALA A 32 7.08 -3.16 -11.32
CA ALA A 32 7.72 -2.09 -12.07
C ALA A 32 7.12 -1.92 -13.49
N LYS A 33 6.61 -3.00 -14.11
CA LYS A 33 5.94 -2.96 -15.42
C LYS A 33 4.42 -2.83 -15.36
N ASN A 34 3.80 -3.08 -14.20
CA ASN A 34 2.33 -3.12 -14.05
C ASN A 34 1.81 -2.15 -12.98
N SER A 35 2.44 -0.98 -12.83
CA SER A 35 2.07 0.04 -11.84
C SER A 35 1.59 1.36 -12.46
N SER A 36 1.15 1.32 -13.72
CA SER A 36 0.66 2.50 -14.46
C SER A 36 -0.64 3.06 -13.88
N LEU A 37 -1.51 2.20 -13.34
CA LEU A 37 -2.75 2.61 -12.70
C LEU A 37 -2.48 3.41 -11.41
N GLN A 38 -1.58 2.91 -10.57
CA GLN A 38 -1.11 3.59 -9.37
C GLN A 38 -0.44 4.93 -9.73
N LYS A 39 0.39 4.95 -10.79
CA LYS A 39 1.03 6.16 -11.30
C LYS A 39 -0.01 7.22 -11.69
N LYS A 40 -1.03 6.86 -12.46
CA LYS A 40 -2.11 7.78 -12.84
C LYS A 40 -2.83 8.36 -11.62
N GLY A 41 -3.07 7.54 -10.60
CA GLY A 41 -3.60 8.01 -9.31
C GLY A 41 -2.65 9.01 -8.64
N MET A 42 -1.36 8.72 -8.59
CA MET A 42 -0.35 9.62 -8.02
C MET A 42 -0.26 10.96 -8.76
N ASP A 43 -0.37 10.97 -10.09
CA ASP A 43 -0.31 12.21 -10.88
C ASP A 43 -1.41 13.21 -10.48
N THR A 44 -2.58 12.72 -10.03
CA THR A 44 -3.66 13.59 -9.51
C THR A 44 -3.34 14.25 -8.17
N LEU A 45 -2.37 13.72 -7.44
CA LEU A 45 -1.94 14.22 -6.12
C LEU A 45 -0.80 15.23 -6.22
N LYS A 46 -0.27 15.45 -7.42
CA LYS A 46 0.89 16.31 -7.67
C LYS A 46 0.75 17.68 -7.01
N SER A 47 -0.37 18.38 -7.24
CA SER A 47 -0.60 19.71 -6.66
C SER A 47 -0.57 19.69 -5.14
N PHE A 48 -1.26 18.73 -4.50
CA PHE A 48 -1.27 18.58 -3.05
C PHE A 48 0.14 18.40 -2.49
N VAL A 49 0.96 17.56 -3.13
CA VAL A 49 2.34 17.33 -2.71
C VAL A 49 3.20 18.58 -2.90
N THR A 50 3.16 19.23 -4.06
CA THR A 50 3.98 20.40 -4.36
C THR A 50 3.62 21.61 -3.50
N GLU A 51 2.33 21.83 -3.28
CA GLU A 51 1.82 22.93 -2.45
C GLU A 51 2.16 22.69 -0.97
N SER A 52 1.98 21.46 -0.47
CA SER A 52 2.34 21.11 0.91
C SER A 52 3.84 21.23 1.14
N ALA A 53 4.66 20.72 0.22
CA ALA A 53 6.12 20.82 0.31
C ALA A 53 6.60 22.28 0.37
N THR A 54 6.07 23.11 -0.52
CA THR A 54 6.39 24.56 -0.58
C THR A 54 5.96 25.26 0.70
N ARG A 55 4.72 25.01 1.17
CA ARG A 55 4.17 25.62 2.39
C ARG A 55 5.01 25.27 3.62
N VAL A 56 5.38 24.00 3.80
CA VAL A 56 6.23 23.56 4.91
C VAL A 56 7.61 24.22 4.83
N TYR A 57 8.21 24.24 3.64
CA TYR A 57 9.52 24.89 3.46
C TYR A 57 9.47 26.39 3.76
N GLU A 58 8.46 27.12 3.28
CA GLU A 58 8.32 28.55 3.52
C GLU A 58 8.08 28.90 4.99
N SER A 59 7.36 28.03 5.70
CA SER A 59 7.07 28.20 7.12
C SER A 59 8.29 27.93 8.00
N VAL A 60 9.08 26.90 7.69
CA VAL A 60 10.19 26.44 8.54
C VAL A 60 11.55 26.99 8.09
N LYS A 61 11.75 27.18 6.78
CA LYS A 61 13.01 27.54 6.11
C LYS A 61 14.24 26.78 6.64
N PRO A 62 14.20 25.43 6.67
CA PRO A 62 15.30 24.66 7.22
C PRO A 62 16.49 24.64 6.26
N GLU A 63 17.70 24.47 6.80
CA GLU A 63 18.91 24.20 5.99
C GLU A 63 18.87 22.81 5.33
N ARG A 64 18.12 21.88 5.93
CA ARG A 64 17.87 20.53 5.40
C ARG A 64 16.38 20.24 5.36
N PHE A 65 15.87 19.89 4.20
CA PHE A 65 14.47 19.48 4.02
C PHE A 65 14.38 17.96 3.87
N THR A 66 13.66 17.31 4.79
CA THR A 66 13.55 15.83 4.81
C THR A 66 12.17 15.38 4.36
N ILE A 67 12.12 14.57 3.31
CA ILE A 67 10.91 13.99 2.72
C ILE A 67 10.96 12.48 2.96
N ALA A 68 9.90 11.90 3.53
CA ALA A 68 9.76 10.46 3.64
C ALA A 68 8.64 9.96 2.73
N GLU A 69 8.92 8.93 1.92
CA GLU A 69 7.91 8.19 1.19
C GLU A 69 7.69 6.83 1.86
N LEU A 70 6.46 6.55 2.29
CA LEU A 70 6.09 5.36 3.06
C LEU A 70 5.30 4.37 2.20
N GLY A 71 5.91 3.21 1.94
CA GLY A 71 5.42 2.19 1.00
C GLY A 71 5.87 2.47 -0.44
N CYS A 72 7.19 2.57 -0.66
CA CYS A 72 7.78 2.96 -1.94
C CYS A 72 7.70 1.89 -3.05
N ALA A 73 7.48 0.64 -2.66
CA ALA A 73 7.64 -0.54 -3.51
C ALA A 73 9.00 -0.53 -4.24
N SER A 74 9.07 -1.15 -5.41
CA SER A 74 10.31 -1.30 -6.22
C SER A 74 10.20 -0.65 -7.61
N GLY A 75 9.07 0.01 -7.89
CA GLY A 75 8.75 0.60 -9.18
C GLY A 75 9.34 2.01 -9.39
N PRO A 76 9.21 2.56 -10.61
CA PRO A 76 9.63 3.94 -10.89
C PRO A 76 8.80 5.00 -10.13
N ASN A 77 7.64 4.60 -9.60
CA ASN A 77 6.71 5.48 -8.91
C ASN A 77 7.28 6.05 -7.59
N ALA A 78 8.24 5.36 -6.96
CA ALA A 78 8.88 5.78 -5.71
C ALA A 78 9.45 7.21 -5.74
N PHE A 79 9.83 7.69 -6.92
CA PHE A 79 10.55 8.95 -7.08
C PHE A 79 9.66 10.12 -7.54
N GLY A 80 8.58 9.85 -8.27
CA GLY A 80 7.89 10.87 -9.07
C GLY A 80 7.38 12.08 -8.27
N LEU A 81 6.57 11.82 -7.23
CA LEU A 81 6.00 12.89 -6.41
C LEU A 81 7.04 13.54 -5.47
N VAL A 82 8.09 12.81 -5.08
CA VAL A 82 9.22 13.38 -4.34
C VAL A 82 10.01 14.34 -5.22
N GLU A 83 10.25 13.97 -6.49
CA GLU A 83 10.88 14.84 -7.49
C GLU A 83 10.11 16.15 -7.64
N ASP A 84 8.79 16.05 -7.78
CA ASP A 84 7.91 17.20 -7.92
C ASP A 84 7.96 18.11 -6.69
N ALA A 85 7.95 17.55 -5.48
CA ALA A 85 8.11 18.31 -4.23
C ALA A 85 9.42 19.12 -4.20
N ILE A 86 10.54 18.47 -4.52
CA ILE A 86 11.87 19.10 -4.54
C ILE A 86 11.91 20.24 -5.56
N ARG A 87 11.43 19.98 -6.79
CA ARG A 87 11.36 21.00 -7.85
C ARG A 87 10.50 22.18 -7.45
N SER A 88 9.35 21.95 -6.82
CA SER A 88 8.48 23.02 -6.33
C SER A 88 9.18 23.91 -5.31
N ILE A 89 9.90 23.32 -4.35
CA ILE A 89 10.66 24.09 -3.36
C ILE A 89 11.76 24.91 -4.06
N THR A 90 12.60 24.27 -4.86
CA THR A 90 13.72 24.95 -5.53
C THR A 90 13.27 26.06 -6.49
N GLY A 91 12.18 25.86 -7.21
CA GLY A 91 11.63 26.86 -8.15
C GLY A 91 11.10 28.12 -7.47
N ASN A 92 10.68 28.04 -6.21
CA ASN A 92 10.20 29.18 -5.43
C ASN A 92 11.30 29.94 -4.69
N ILE A 93 12.55 29.44 -4.71
CA ILE A 93 13.69 30.12 -4.08
C ILE A 93 14.24 31.18 -5.03
N SER A 94 13.87 32.44 -4.77
CA SER A 94 14.32 33.59 -5.59
C SER A 94 15.70 34.12 -5.20
N ARG A 95 16.15 33.91 -3.96
CA ARG A 95 17.47 34.33 -3.44
C ARG A 95 17.96 33.33 -2.39
N GLY A 96 19.23 32.91 -2.50
CA GLY A 96 19.87 31.96 -1.58
C GLY A 96 20.12 30.59 -2.22
N ALA A 97 20.87 29.74 -1.51
CA ALA A 97 21.04 28.34 -1.90
C ALA A 97 19.82 27.53 -1.45
N PRO A 98 19.37 26.52 -2.24
CA PRO A 98 18.35 25.59 -1.79
C PRO A 98 18.84 24.77 -0.58
N PRO A 99 17.92 24.22 0.24
CA PRO A 99 18.31 23.32 1.32
C PRO A 99 18.92 22.04 0.76
N GLU A 100 19.66 21.32 1.60
CA GLU A 100 19.97 19.92 1.32
C GLU A 100 18.69 19.08 1.44
N PHE A 101 18.41 18.22 0.45
CA PHE A 101 17.26 17.34 0.50
C PHE A 101 17.67 15.96 1.01
N SER A 102 17.00 15.48 2.06
CA SER A 102 17.11 14.09 2.51
C SER A 102 15.82 13.36 2.14
N VAL A 103 15.92 12.34 1.30
CA VAL A 103 14.79 11.52 0.87
C VAL A 103 14.90 10.15 1.51
N LEU A 104 13.88 9.79 2.30
CA LEU A 104 13.77 8.53 3.01
C LEU A 104 12.73 7.67 2.32
N LEU A 105 13.17 6.58 1.67
CA LEU A 105 12.29 5.63 0.98
C LEU A 105 12.04 4.44 1.91
N ASN A 106 10.83 4.31 2.41
CA ASN A 106 10.43 3.24 3.32
C ASN A 106 9.57 2.19 2.61
N ASP A 107 9.81 0.93 2.95
CA ASP A 107 8.93 -0.19 2.67
C ASP A 107 9.21 -1.32 3.68
N LEU A 108 8.47 -2.42 3.60
CA LEU A 108 8.74 -3.62 4.40
C LEU A 108 10.11 -4.22 4.05
N PRO A 109 10.76 -4.94 4.99
CA PRO A 109 12.12 -5.45 4.81
C PRO A 109 12.33 -6.36 3.59
N THR A 110 11.27 -7.01 3.11
CA THR A 110 11.31 -7.95 1.98
C THR A 110 11.09 -7.31 0.61
N ASN A 111 10.88 -5.99 0.56
CA ASN A 111 10.83 -5.22 -0.68
C ASN A 111 12.16 -5.26 -1.44
N ASP A 112 12.11 -5.16 -2.76
CA ASP A 112 13.29 -5.11 -3.64
C ASP A 112 13.93 -3.71 -3.64
N PHE A 113 14.60 -3.37 -2.53
CA PHE A 113 15.37 -2.14 -2.40
C PHE A 113 16.55 -2.07 -3.39
N ASN A 114 17.06 -3.20 -3.87
CA ASN A 114 18.13 -3.21 -4.87
C ASN A 114 17.66 -2.57 -6.18
N ALA A 115 16.44 -2.88 -6.62
CA ALA A 115 15.84 -2.22 -7.77
C ALA A 115 15.66 -0.70 -7.55
N VAL A 116 15.29 -0.27 -6.35
CA VAL A 116 15.19 1.16 -6.00
C VAL A 116 16.57 1.83 -6.03
N PHE A 117 17.56 1.23 -5.36
CA PHE A 117 18.92 1.77 -5.26
C PHE A 117 19.65 1.84 -6.59
N SER A 118 19.31 0.97 -7.55
CA SER A 118 19.86 1.04 -8.91
C SER A 118 19.54 2.36 -9.63
N ARG A 119 18.50 3.09 -9.21
CA ARG A 119 18.04 4.35 -9.83
C ARG A 119 18.49 5.61 -9.07
N VAL A 120 19.08 5.46 -7.88
CA VAL A 120 19.43 6.57 -6.98
C VAL A 120 20.39 7.57 -7.64
N SER A 121 21.43 7.07 -8.31
CA SER A 121 22.43 7.92 -8.95
C SER A 121 21.84 8.76 -10.08
N GLU A 122 21.02 8.14 -10.93
CA GLU A 122 20.32 8.85 -12.02
C GLU A 122 19.41 9.95 -11.47
N PHE A 123 18.63 9.62 -10.45
CA PHE A 123 17.72 10.56 -9.80
C PHE A 123 18.46 11.77 -9.18
N ALA A 124 19.53 11.53 -8.42
CA ALA A 124 20.30 12.60 -7.79
C ALA A 124 21.03 13.49 -8.82
N VAL A 125 21.63 12.89 -9.85
CA VAL A 125 22.30 13.63 -10.93
C VAL A 125 21.31 14.50 -11.69
N LYS A 126 20.12 13.96 -12.01
CA LYS A 126 19.04 14.69 -12.70
C LYS A 126 18.62 15.91 -11.89
N LEU A 127 18.33 15.76 -10.59
CA LEU A 127 17.89 16.87 -9.74
C LEU A 127 18.98 17.92 -9.51
N LYS A 128 20.26 17.50 -9.42
CA LYS A 128 21.38 18.44 -9.36
C LYS A 128 21.52 19.27 -10.63
N ALA A 129 21.42 18.63 -11.79
CA ALA A 129 21.56 19.30 -13.09
C ALA A 129 20.38 20.24 -13.39
N GLU A 130 19.15 19.79 -13.14
CA GLU A 130 17.94 20.49 -13.59
C GLU A 130 17.31 21.41 -12.52
N ALA A 131 17.48 21.10 -11.24
CA ALA A 131 16.88 21.84 -10.13
C ALA A 131 17.91 22.44 -9.16
N LYS A 132 19.22 22.25 -9.43
CA LYS A 132 20.33 22.68 -8.53
C LYS A 132 20.16 22.16 -7.10
N ALA A 133 19.48 21.03 -6.93
CA ALA A 133 19.21 20.41 -5.64
C ALA A 133 20.29 19.37 -5.31
N GLU A 134 20.88 19.45 -4.13
CA GLU A 134 21.68 18.37 -3.57
C GLU A 134 20.74 17.41 -2.83
N VAL A 135 20.70 16.15 -3.27
CA VAL A 135 19.72 15.16 -2.79
C VAL A 135 20.44 13.91 -2.29
N PHE A 136 20.12 13.52 -1.06
CA PHE A 136 20.65 12.33 -0.39
C PHE A 136 19.52 11.34 -0.15
N LEU A 137 19.66 10.13 -0.67
CA LEU A 137 18.64 9.10 -0.57
C LEU A 137 19.03 8.04 0.46
N SER A 138 18.06 7.53 1.21
CA SER A 138 18.24 6.42 2.15
C SER A 138 17.04 5.49 2.08
N GLY A 139 17.30 4.18 2.04
CA GLY A 139 16.26 3.17 2.24
C GLY A 139 16.05 2.90 3.72
N VAL A 140 14.79 2.78 4.14
CA VAL A 140 14.40 2.56 5.54
C VAL A 140 13.48 1.34 5.62
N PRO A 141 14.04 0.13 5.75
CA PRO A 141 13.23 -1.09 5.84
C PRO A 141 12.52 -1.18 7.19
N GLY A 142 11.20 -1.37 7.17
CA GLY A 142 10.39 -1.53 8.38
C GLY A 142 8.92 -1.21 8.16
N SER A 143 8.07 -1.69 9.06
CA SER A 143 6.64 -1.36 9.02
C SER A 143 6.42 0.09 9.44
N PHE A 144 5.68 0.85 8.62
CA PHE A 144 5.25 2.19 8.99
C PHE A 144 4.21 2.23 10.11
N TYR A 145 3.75 1.09 10.63
CA TYR A 145 2.89 1.05 11.83
C TYR A 145 3.68 1.22 13.13
N GLY A 146 5.01 1.31 13.05
CA GLY A 146 5.88 1.71 14.15
C GLY A 146 6.75 2.92 13.81
N ARG A 147 7.70 3.21 14.72
CA ARG A 147 8.72 4.23 14.54
C ARG A 147 9.75 3.77 13.49
N LEU A 148 10.03 4.64 12.54
CA LEU A 148 11.03 4.48 11.47
C LEU A 148 12.13 5.54 11.56
N PHE A 149 11.80 6.72 12.07
CA PHE A 149 12.68 7.88 12.04
C PHE A 149 12.96 8.44 13.44
N LEU A 150 13.99 9.27 13.54
CA LEU A 150 14.26 10.02 14.75
C LEU A 150 13.11 11.01 15.04
N SER A 151 13.02 11.43 16.30
CA SER A 151 11.95 12.36 16.67
C SER A 151 12.20 13.73 16.04
N ARG A 152 11.15 14.33 15.47
CA ARG A 152 11.18 15.65 14.82
C ARG A 152 12.28 15.77 13.78
N SER A 153 12.39 14.79 12.88
CA SER A 153 13.39 14.77 11.80
C SER A 153 12.80 14.85 10.40
N VAL A 154 11.47 14.69 10.24
CA VAL A 154 10.83 14.67 8.91
C VAL A 154 9.95 15.91 8.71
N HIS A 155 10.04 16.53 7.53
CA HIS A 155 9.29 17.75 7.20
C HIS A 155 8.02 17.43 6.42
N LEU A 156 8.12 16.51 5.46
CA LEU A 156 7.01 16.05 4.64
C LEU A 156 6.99 14.52 4.63
N VAL A 157 5.84 13.94 5.00
CA VAL A 157 5.58 12.51 4.81
C VAL A 157 4.60 12.34 3.66
N CYS A 158 4.96 11.46 2.74
CA CYS A 158 4.14 11.03 1.63
C CYS A 158 3.84 9.54 1.78
N SER A 159 2.62 9.12 1.51
CA SER A 159 2.28 7.69 1.47
C SER A 159 1.22 7.49 0.40
N PHE A 160 1.53 6.70 -0.62
CA PHE A 160 0.66 6.54 -1.78
C PHE A 160 0.38 5.07 -2.01
N ASN A 161 -0.91 4.70 -2.02
CA ASN A 161 -1.36 3.33 -2.26
C ASN A 161 -0.74 2.27 -1.33
N SER A 162 -0.56 2.58 -0.05
CA SER A 162 0.01 1.61 0.91
C SER A 162 -0.76 1.47 2.23
N LEU A 163 -1.40 2.53 2.73
CA LEU A 163 -2.12 2.50 4.03
C LEU A 163 -3.40 1.67 4.08
N HIS A 164 -3.84 1.12 2.94
CA HIS A 164 -4.92 0.13 2.91
C HIS A 164 -4.44 -1.28 3.30
N TRP A 165 -3.13 -1.52 3.35
CA TRP A 165 -2.56 -2.78 3.84
C TRP A 165 -2.47 -2.77 5.35
N LEU A 166 -3.18 -3.68 6.00
CA LEU A 166 -3.19 -3.85 7.45
C LEU A 166 -1.88 -4.46 7.95
N SER A 167 -1.57 -4.25 9.23
CA SER A 167 -0.37 -4.81 9.88
C SER A 167 -0.42 -6.33 10.03
N GLN A 168 -1.62 -6.90 9.99
CA GLN A 168 -1.91 -8.31 10.08
C GLN A 168 -3.30 -8.61 9.52
N VAL A 169 -3.57 -9.89 9.23
CA VAL A 169 -4.93 -10.36 9.03
C VAL A 169 -5.73 -10.09 10.32
N PRO A 170 -6.95 -9.51 10.23
CA PRO A 170 -7.72 -9.17 11.42
C PRO A 170 -7.92 -10.38 12.36
N PRO A 171 -7.67 -10.22 13.67
CA PRO A 171 -8.04 -11.24 14.64
C PRO A 171 -9.57 -11.36 14.71
N GLY A 172 -10.07 -12.55 15.03
CA GLY A 172 -11.51 -12.80 15.15
C GLY A 172 -12.21 -13.08 13.82
N LEU A 173 -11.47 -13.50 12.79
CA LEU A 173 -12.02 -14.05 11.53
C LEU A 173 -12.28 -15.56 11.57
N SER A 174 -12.12 -16.17 12.75
CA SER A 174 -12.52 -17.54 13.06
C SER A 174 -13.40 -17.54 14.32
N ASP A 175 -14.31 -18.51 14.42
CA ASP A 175 -15.12 -18.71 15.63
C ASP A 175 -14.32 -19.39 16.76
N GLU A 176 -14.99 -19.63 17.89
CA GLU A 176 -14.39 -20.28 19.08
C GLU A 176 -13.86 -21.69 18.82
N THR A 177 -14.34 -22.34 17.77
CA THR A 177 -13.89 -23.67 17.32
C THR A 177 -12.77 -23.61 16.29
N ASN A 178 -12.25 -22.40 16.02
CA ASN A 178 -11.28 -22.09 14.97
C ASN A 178 -11.81 -22.36 13.55
N THR A 179 -13.13 -22.35 13.35
CA THR A 179 -13.76 -22.45 12.03
C THR A 179 -13.73 -21.07 11.36
N PRO A 180 -13.27 -20.95 10.09
CA PRO A 180 -13.27 -19.67 9.40
C PRO A 180 -14.66 -19.07 9.23
N LEU A 181 -14.79 -17.77 9.49
CA LEU A 181 -16.06 -17.02 9.36
C LEU A 181 -16.33 -16.57 7.93
N ASN A 182 -15.28 -16.25 7.16
CA ASN A 182 -15.38 -15.68 5.81
C ASN A 182 -15.18 -16.75 4.72
N LYS A 183 -15.91 -17.87 4.82
CA LYS A 183 -15.71 -19.04 3.94
C LYS A 183 -15.86 -18.68 2.46
N GLY A 184 -14.95 -19.21 1.64
CA GLY A 184 -14.91 -18.98 0.20
C GLY A 184 -14.64 -17.55 -0.23
N LYS A 185 -14.32 -16.63 0.70
CA LYS A 185 -14.10 -15.21 0.42
C LYS A 185 -12.77 -14.75 1.00
N MET A 186 -11.99 -14.07 0.17
CA MET A 186 -10.66 -13.59 0.55
C MET A 186 -10.69 -12.26 1.32
N PHE A 187 -11.79 -11.51 1.19
CA PHE A 187 -11.99 -10.20 1.83
C PHE A 187 -13.49 -10.02 2.12
N ILE A 188 -13.88 -8.85 2.65
CA ILE A 188 -15.28 -8.48 2.85
C ILE A 188 -16.03 -8.60 1.51
N SER A 189 -17.16 -9.31 1.56
CA SER A 189 -18.07 -9.54 0.44
C SER A 189 -19.51 -9.34 0.90
N SER A 190 -20.45 -9.25 -0.04
CA SER A 190 -21.90 -9.19 0.23
C SER A 190 -22.43 -10.40 1.00
N THR A 191 -21.68 -11.51 1.00
CA THR A 191 -22.00 -12.77 1.69
C THR A 191 -21.29 -12.92 3.04
N SER A 192 -20.40 -11.99 3.40
CA SER A 192 -19.65 -12.07 4.66
C SER A 192 -20.57 -11.80 5.87
N PRO A 193 -20.44 -12.58 6.97
CA PRO A 193 -21.13 -12.28 8.22
C PRO A 193 -20.74 -10.91 8.78
N PRO A 194 -21.63 -10.19 9.51
CA PRO A 194 -21.33 -8.86 10.07
C PRO A 194 -20.09 -8.76 10.96
N ALA A 195 -19.68 -9.88 11.56
CA ALA A 195 -18.45 -9.97 12.35
C ALA A 195 -17.19 -9.69 11.52
N VAL A 196 -17.19 -10.04 10.22
CA VAL A 196 -16.05 -9.86 9.31
C VAL A 196 -15.71 -8.38 9.11
N PRO A 197 -16.60 -7.51 8.56
CA PRO A 197 -16.27 -6.10 8.41
C PRO A 197 -15.98 -5.41 9.74
N THR A 198 -16.60 -5.86 10.84
CA THR A 198 -16.31 -5.34 12.19
C THR A 198 -14.87 -5.64 12.62
N ALA A 199 -14.36 -6.85 12.35
CA ALA A 199 -12.98 -7.22 12.65
C ALA A 199 -11.98 -6.42 11.81
N TYR A 200 -12.24 -6.28 10.51
CA TYR A 200 -11.43 -5.47 9.60
C TYR A 200 -11.37 -4.00 10.01
N LEU A 201 -12.51 -3.39 10.34
CA LEU A 201 -12.56 -2.01 10.82
C LEU A 201 -11.71 -1.87 12.09
N LYS A 202 -11.90 -2.72 13.11
CA LYS A 202 -11.11 -2.66 14.35
C LYS A 202 -9.60 -2.75 14.09
N GLN A 203 -9.20 -3.61 13.16
CA GLN A 203 -7.79 -3.75 12.77
C GLN A 203 -7.27 -2.46 12.11
N PHE A 204 -8.02 -1.89 11.16
CA PHE A 204 -7.69 -0.61 10.54
C PHE A 204 -7.57 0.52 11.55
N GLN A 205 -8.53 0.64 12.48
CA GLN A 205 -8.54 1.67 13.52
C GLN A 205 -7.30 1.60 14.42
N ARG A 206 -6.90 0.39 14.80
CA ARG A 206 -5.65 0.16 15.54
C ARG A 206 -4.44 0.59 14.72
N ASP A 207 -4.34 0.09 13.49
CA ASP A 207 -3.18 0.26 12.64
C ASP A 207 -2.98 1.72 12.22
N PHE A 208 -4.05 2.38 11.76
CA PHE A 208 -4.00 3.78 11.39
C PHE A 208 -3.75 4.70 12.60
N GLY A 209 -4.30 4.36 13.77
CA GLY A 209 -3.95 5.05 15.02
C GLY A 209 -2.46 4.94 15.37
N LEU A 210 -1.86 3.75 15.26
CA LEU A 210 -0.43 3.54 15.49
C LEU A 210 0.45 4.26 14.45
N PHE A 211 0.01 4.28 13.19
CA PHE A 211 0.64 5.06 12.13
C PHE A 211 0.67 6.54 12.51
N LEU A 212 -0.48 7.13 12.85
CA LEU A 212 -0.58 8.54 13.23
C LEU A 212 0.31 8.86 14.44
N GLN A 213 0.24 8.05 15.50
CA GLN A 213 1.10 8.23 16.69
C GLN A 213 2.59 8.19 16.35
N SER A 214 3.01 7.26 15.50
CA SER A 214 4.40 7.13 15.08
C SER A 214 4.85 8.36 14.27
N ARG A 215 4.01 8.81 13.33
CA ARG A 215 4.29 10.00 12.52
C ARG A 215 4.31 11.27 13.35
N ALA A 216 3.42 11.41 14.33
CA ALA A 216 3.38 12.56 15.23
C ALA A 216 4.69 12.75 16.00
N ALA A 217 5.35 11.65 16.38
CA ALA A 217 6.64 11.70 17.07
C ALA A 217 7.80 12.08 16.15
N GLU A 218 7.69 11.81 14.84
CA GLU A 218 8.77 11.90 13.85
C GLU A 218 8.74 13.19 13.04
N ILE A 219 7.54 13.72 12.80
CA ILE A 219 7.34 14.94 12.02
C ILE A 219 7.68 16.17 12.89
N VAL A 220 8.35 17.15 12.29
CA VAL A 220 8.65 18.43 12.94
C VAL A 220 7.37 19.23 13.20
N PRO A 221 7.33 20.12 14.21
CA PRO A 221 6.23 21.09 14.31
C PRO A 221 6.08 21.88 13.01
N GLY A 222 4.86 21.93 12.46
CA GLY A 222 4.56 22.56 11.16
C GLY A 222 4.84 21.68 9.93
N GLY A 223 5.34 20.46 10.12
CA GLY A 223 5.44 19.46 9.06
C GLY A 223 4.07 18.94 8.63
N THR A 224 4.02 18.30 7.46
CA THR A 224 2.75 17.88 6.83
C THR A 224 2.83 16.43 6.35
N MET A 225 1.66 15.77 6.27
CA MET A 225 1.51 14.50 5.60
C MET A 225 0.57 14.61 4.40
N VAL A 226 0.92 13.96 3.30
CA VAL A 226 0.03 13.77 2.14
C VAL A 226 -0.16 12.27 1.94
N LEU A 227 -1.39 11.81 2.16
CA LEU A 227 -1.73 10.39 2.20
C LEU A 227 -2.75 10.06 1.10
N SER A 228 -2.54 8.95 0.41
CA SER A 228 -3.49 8.35 -0.52
C SER A 228 -3.53 6.85 -0.36
N MET A 229 -4.73 6.29 -0.31
CA MET A 229 -4.97 4.86 -0.15
C MET A 229 -6.26 4.47 -0.87
N LEU A 230 -6.36 3.19 -1.25
CA LEU A 230 -7.61 2.63 -1.72
C LEU A 230 -8.64 2.72 -0.58
N GLY A 231 -9.81 3.25 -0.92
CA GLY A 231 -10.88 3.51 0.03
C GLY A 231 -12.23 3.34 -0.66
N ARG A 232 -13.29 3.63 0.09
CA ARG A 232 -14.67 3.53 -0.40
C ARG A 232 -15.42 4.83 -0.16
N LYS A 233 -16.34 5.19 -1.07
CA LYS A 233 -17.15 6.42 -0.93
C LYS A 233 -18.15 6.32 0.21
N ASN A 234 -18.77 5.14 0.34
CA ASN A 234 -19.93 4.92 1.17
C ASN A 234 -19.56 4.29 2.51
N ARG A 235 -20.43 4.45 3.52
CA ARG A 235 -20.25 3.77 4.82
C ARG A 235 -20.39 2.26 4.72
N GLY A 236 -21.21 1.76 3.79
CA GLY A 236 -21.40 0.33 3.57
C GLY A 236 -20.10 -0.38 3.17
N TYR A 237 -19.85 -1.54 3.76
CA TYR A 237 -18.60 -2.29 3.54
C TYR A 237 -18.60 -3.12 2.24
N THR A 238 -19.77 -3.35 1.64
CA THR A 238 -19.97 -4.28 0.51
C THR A 238 -20.20 -3.53 -0.80
N ASP A 239 -19.59 -2.36 -0.95
CA ASP A 239 -19.67 -1.58 -2.18
C ASP A 239 -18.92 -2.31 -3.31
N VAL A 240 -19.61 -2.59 -4.41
CA VAL A 240 -19.07 -3.34 -5.55
C VAL A 240 -17.81 -2.65 -6.10
N GLU A 241 -17.77 -1.31 -6.12
CA GLU A 241 -16.58 -0.58 -6.58
C GLU A 241 -15.32 -0.94 -5.76
N THR A 242 -15.50 -1.38 -4.51
CA THR A 242 -14.41 -1.71 -3.58
C THR A 242 -14.14 -3.22 -3.49
N THR A 243 -15.18 -4.06 -3.60
CA THR A 243 -15.03 -5.51 -3.38
C THR A 243 -14.84 -6.31 -4.67
N ILE A 244 -15.17 -5.76 -5.85
CA ILE A 244 -15.24 -6.53 -7.10
C ILE A 244 -13.96 -7.30 -7.41
N LEU A 245 -12.78 -6.69 -7.27
CA LEU A 245 -11.51 -7.35 -7.56
C LEU A 245 -11.22 -8.52 -6.61
N TRP A 246 -11.65 -8.40 -5.35
CA TRP A 246 -11.52 -9.47 -4.36
C TRP A 246 -12.56 -10.57 -4.58
N ASP A 247 -13.77 -10.21 -4.98
CA ASP A 247 -14.82 -11.16 -5.34
C ASP A 247 -14.41 -11.98 -6.57
N LEU A 248 -13.85 -11.34 -7.61
CA LEU A 248 -13.32 -12.02 -8.81
C LEU A 248 -12.15 -12.97 -8.49
N LEU A 249 -11.24 -12.59 -7.58
CA LEU A 249 -10.19 -13.50 -7.10
C LEU A 249 -10.78 -14.70 -6.34
N SER A 250 -11.79 -14.45 -5.50
CA SER A 250 -12.47 -15.52 -4.73
C SER A 250 -13.21 -16.47 -5.66
N GLU A 251 -13.88 -15.97 -6.70
CA GLU A 251 -14.54 -16.76 -7.73
C GLU A 251 -13.53 -17.57 -8.57
N SER A 252 -12.39 -16.97 -8.89
CA SER A 252 -11.31 -17.65 -9.60
C SER A 252 -10.77 -18.82 -8.77
N LEU A 253 -10.53 -18.64 -7.48
CA LEU A 253 -10.14 -19.73 -6.58
C LEU A 253 -11.22 -20.80 -6.46
N SER A 254 -12.50 -20.42 -6.36
CA SER A 254 -13.62 -21.36 -6.34
C SER A 254 -13.65 -22.25 -7.60
N ALA A 255 -13.40 -21.68 -8.78
CA ALA A 255 -13.28 -22.44 -10.01
C ALA A 255 -12.10 -23.43 -9.97
N LEU A 256 -10.96 -23.04 -9.39
CA LEU A 256 -9.80 -23.92 -9.20
C LEU A 256 -10.08 -25.04 -8.17
N VAL A 257 -10.86 -24.77 -7.12
CA VAL A 257 -11.32 -25.80 -6.17
C VAL A 257 -12.21 -26.81 -6.88
N SER A 258 -13.15 -26.36 -7.72
CA SER A 258 -14.03 -27.26 -8.48
C SER A 258 -13.27 -28.19 -9.45
N GLN A 259 -12.08 -27.78 -9.88
CA GLN A 259 -11.16 -28.57 -10.70
C GLN A 259 -10.22 -29.48 -9.88
N GLY A 260 -10.27 -29.43 -8.55
CA GLY A 260 -9.37 -30.18 -7.68
C GLY A 260 -7.93 -29.66 -7.65
N LEU A 261 -7.69 -28.42 -8.08
CA LEU A 261 -6.35 -27.81 -8.10
C LEU A 261 -6.00 -27.10 -6.79
N VAL A 262 -7.00 -26.74 -5.99
CA VAL A 262 -6.85 -26.05 -4.69
C VAL A 262 -7.80 -26.67 -3.68
N ASP A 263 -7.34 -26.84 -2.43
CA ASP A 263 -8.18 -27.32 -1.34
C ASP A 263 -9.12 -26.21 -0.83
N GLN A 264 -10.41 -26.51 -0.66
CA GLN A 264 -11.39 -25.55 -0.12
C GLN A 264 -10.94 -24.99 1.24
N GLU A 265 -10.34 -25.83 2.10
CA GLU A 265 -9.85 -25.42 3.42
C GLU A 265 -8.79 -24.33 3.35
N LYS A 266 -7.91 -24.35 2.32
CA LYS A 266 -6.91 -23.31 2.11
C LYS A 266 -7.52 -21.98 1.69
N VAL A 267 -8.60 -22.03 0.92
CA VAL A 267 -9.37 -20.84 0.50
C VAL A 267 -10.09 -20.26 1.70
N ASP A 268 -10.79 -21.09 2.48
CA ASP A 268 -11.53 -20.66 3.67
C ASP A 268 -10.61 -20.07 4.74
N ALA A 269 -9.37 -20.55 4.85
CA ALA A 269 -8.37 -20.03 5.79
C ALA A 269 -7.75 -18.69 5.36
N TYR A 270 -7.82 -18.32 4.07
CA TYR A 270 -7.16 -17.12 3.57
C TYR A 270 -8.03 -15.88 3.72
N ASN A 271 -7.48 -14.85 4.36
CA ASN A 271 -8.06 -13.52 4.42
C ASN A 271 -6.97 -12.49 4.12
N ALA A 272 -7.27 -11.54 3.24
CA ALA A 272 -6.33 -10.51 2.85
C ALA A 272 -6.12 -9.50 3.99
N PRO A 273 -4.89 -9.06 4.28
CA PRO A 273 -4.61 -7.99 5.24
C PRO A 273 -4.89 -6.63 4.57
N PHE A 274 -6.11 -6.43 4.10
CA PHE A 274 -6.52 -5.26 3.33
C PHE A 274 -7.76 -4.64 3.96
N TYR A 275 -7.82 -3.31 3.98
CA TYR A 275 -9.03 -2.58 4.31
C TYR A 275 -9.10 -1.30 3.49
N ALA A 276 -10.27 -1.06 2.89
CA ALA A 276 -10.56 0.15 2.15
C ALA A 276 -11.44 1.07 3.01
N PRO A 277 -10.88 2.00 3.80
CA PRO A 277 -11.66 2.84 4.70
C PRO A 277 -12.54 3.85 3.96
N SER A 278 -13.60 4.33 4.62
CA SER A 278 -14.37 5.48 4.13
C SER A 278 -13.72 6.80 4.58
N PRO A 279 -14.00 7.94 3.91
CA PRO A 279 -13.56 9.26 4.37
C PRO A 279 -13.92 9.54 5.84
N GLN A 280 -15.13 9.16 6.25
CA GLN A 280 -15.58 9.36 7.63
C GLN A 280 -14.79 8.52 8.63
N GLU A 281 -14.43 7.28 8.29
CA GLU A 281 -13.58 6.45 9.14
C GLU A 281 -12.19 7.09 9.30
N ILE A 282 -11.59 7.59 8.21
CA ILE A 282 -10.30 8.32 8.26
C ILE A 282 -10.41 9.56 9.16
N GLU A 283 -11.45 10.38 8.98
CA GLU A 283 -11.70 11.59 9.78
C GLU A 283 -11.91 11.26 11.27
N GLU A 284 -12.66 10.20 11.56
CA GLU A 284 -12.89 9.70 12.92
C GLU A 284 -11.60 9.26 13.60
N GLU A 285 -10.73 8.55 12.89
CA GLU A 285 -9.43 8.13 13.39
C GLU A 285 -8.48 9.30 13.65
N VAL A 286 -8.34 10.23 12.70
CA VAL A 286 -7.49 11.42 12.86
C VAL A 286 -7.95 12.25 14.06
N ARG A 287 -9.26 12.45 14.21
CA ARG A 287 -9.84 13.18 15.35
C ARG A 287 -9.63 12.43 16.66
N ARG A 288 -9.76 11.11 16.67
CA ARG A 288 -9.61 10.30 17.88
C ARG A 288 -8.17 10.27 18.37
N GLU A 289 -7.20 10.13 17.47
CA GLU A 289 -5.79 10.13 17.82
C GLU A 289 -5.31 11.52 18.25
N GLY A 290 -5.67 12.56 17.50
CA GLY A 290 -5.59 13.95 17.93
C GLY A 290 -4.25 14.67 17.75
N SER A 291 -3.23 14.03 17.17
CA SER A 291 -1.91 14.66 16.93
C SER A 291 -1.86 15.53 15.67
N PHE A 292 -2.79 15.33 14.74
CA PHE A 292 -2.83 16.06 13.46
C PHE A 292 -4.17 16.78 13.25
N SER A 293 -4.09 17.99 12.70
CA SER A 293 -5.24 18.66 12.09
C SER A 293 -5.42 18.20 10.66
N LEU A 294 -6.66 17.88 10.28
CA LEU A 294 -6.99 17.49 8.92
C LEU A 294 -7.26 18.73 8.06
N ASP A 295 -6.48 18.92 7.00
CA ASP A 295 -6.65 20.06 6.06
C ASP A 295 -7.71 19.73 5.01
N CYS A 296 -7.59 18.57 4.35
CA CYS A 296 -8.46 18.18 3.25
C CYS A 296 -8.60 16.65 3.15
N VAL A 297 -9.80 16.19 2.81
CA VAL A 297 -10.08 14.79 2.40
C VAL A 297 -10.85 14.83 1.10
N GLN A 298 -10.35 14.11 0.09
CA GLN A 298 -10.99 13.99 -1.20
C GLN A 298 -11.01 12.53 -1.63
N THR A 299 -12.10 12.13 -2.28
CA THR A 299 -12.24 10.83 -2.90
C THR A 299 -12.05 10.99 -4.39
N LEU A 300 -11.16 10.18 -4.96
CA LEU A 300 -10.87 10.17 -6.39
C LEU A 300 -11.26 8.82 -6.97
N GLU A 301 -12.03 8.85 -8.04
CA GLU A 301 -12.45 7.64 -8.73
C GLU A 301 -11.38 7.22 -9.73
N MET A 302 -10.98 5.95 -9.65
CA MET A 302 -10.05 5.35 -10.59
C MET A 302 -10.82 4.58 -11.66
N ASN A 303 -10.74 5.04 -12.90
CA ASN A 303 -11.31 4.30 -14.02
C ASN A 303 -10.45 3.07 -14.33
N LEU A 304 -11.03 1.88 -14.18
CA LEU A 304 -10.40 0.60 -14.50
C LEU A 304 -10.35 0.32 -16.02
N SER A 305 -11.20 0.98 -16.80
CA SER A 305 -11.17 0.92 -18.27
C SER A 305 -10.23 2.00 -18.82
N VAL A 306 -9.12 1.58 -19.42
CA VAL A 306 -8.08 2.48 -19.93
C VAL A 306 -8.16 2.59 -21.44
N THR A 307 -8.46 1.48 -22.11
CA THR A 307 -8.46 1.37 -23.58
C THR A 307 -9.86 1.45 -24.19
N GLY A 308 -10.91 1.21 -23.38
CA GLY A 308 -12.28 1.08 -23.85
C GLY A 308 -12.58 -0.28 -24.51
N ASP A 309 -11.59 -1.16 -24.61
CA ASP A 309 -11.73 -2.54 -25.06
C ASP A 309 -11.71 -3.46 -23.83
N ALA A 310 -12.86 -4.09 -23.55
CA ALA A 310 -13.04 -4.88 -22.33
C ALA A 310 -12.00 -6.01 -22.18
N LYS A 311 -11.59 -6.64 -23.29
CA LYS A 311 -10.63 -7.75 -23.26
C LYS A 311 -9.22 -7.27 -22.92
N ARG A 312 -8.78 -6.17 -23.55
CA ARG A 312 -7.49 -5.53 -23.24
C ARG A 312 -7.47 -4.98 -21.82
N ASP A 313 -8.54 -4.30 -21.40
CA ASP A 313 -8.67 -3.75 -20.06
C ASP A 313 -8.65 -4.87 -19.01
N GLY A 314 -9.37 -5.97 -19.21
CA GLY A 314 -9.33 -7.15 -18.34
C GLY A 314 -7.94 -7.77 -18.23
N THR A 315 -7.22 -7.87 -19.36
CA THR A 315 -5.84 -8.38 -19.37
C THR A 315 -4.89 -7.45 -18.61
N MET A 316 -4.98 -6.15 -18.85
CA MET A 316 -4.16 -5.15 -18.16
C MET A 316 -4.43 -5.16 -16.65
N LEU A 317 -5.70 -5.17 -16.26
CA LEU A 317 -6.11 -5.22 -14.86
C LEU A 317 -5.63 -6.49 -14.17
N SER A 318 -5.77 -7.64 -14.83
CA SER A 318 -5.25 -8.92 -14.33
C SER A 318 -3.76 -8.87 -14.05
N MET A 319 -2.95 -8.29 -14.95
CA MET A 319 -1.50 -8.13 -14.70
C MET A 319 -1.19 -7.18 -13.54
N VAL A 320 -1.95 -6.09 -13.38
CA VAL A 320 -1.82 -5.18 -12.23
C VAL A 320 -2.12 -5.91 -10.91
N ILE A 321 -3.25 -6.63 -10.85
CA ILE A 321 -3.63 -7.38 -9.64
C ILE A 321 -2.65 -8.50 -9.36
N ARG A 322 -2.16 -9.20 -10.40
CA ARG A 322 -1.10 -10.21 -10.26
C ARG A 322 0.17 -9.62 -9.66
N ALA A 323 0.63 -8.49 -10.17
CA ALA A 323 1.83 -7.84 -9.66
C ALA A 323 1.73 -7.39 -8.19
N VAL A 324 0.50 -7.18 -7.68
CA VAL A 324 0.23 -6.80 -6.28
C VAL A 324 0.02 -8.03 -5.39
N GLN A 325 -0.76 -9.01 -5.85
CA GLN A 325 -1.27 -10.11 -5.01
C GLN A 325 -0.42 -11.37 -5.07
N GLU A 326 0.31 -11.60 -6.17
CA GLU A 326 1.01 -12.87 -6.41
C GLU A 326 1.94 -13.29 -5.26
N PRO A 327 2.70 -12.40 -4.59
CA PRO A 327 3.54 -12.81 -3.45
C PRO A 327 2.73 -13.42 -2.29
N MET A 328 1.60 -12.80 -1.91
CA MET A 328 0.73 -13.31 -0.84
C MET A 328 0.00 -14.59 -1.26
N LEU A 329 -0.52 -14.62 -2.49
CA LEU A 329 -1.25 -15.79 -3.00
C LEU A 329 -0.32 -16.98 -3.21
N SER A 330 0.91 -16.75 -3.67
CA SER A 330 1.93 -17.80 -3.82
C SER A 330 2.35 -18.36 -2.47
N HIS A 331 2.39 -17.53 -1.42
CA HIS A 331 2.69 -17.99 -0.07
C HIS A 331 1.61 -18.95 0.45
N GLN A 332 0.34 -18.62 0.26
CA GLN A 332 -0.78 -19.44 0.75
C GLN A 332 -1.05 -20.69 -0.11
N PHE A 333 -1.09 -20.52 -1.43
CA PHE A 333 -1.58 -21.55 -2.36
C PHE A 333 -0.46 -22.23 -3.15
N GLY A 334 0.78 -21.74 -3.01
CA GLY A 334 1.93 -22.18 -3.79
C GLY A 334 2.02 -21.47 -5.15
N PRO A 335 3.23 -21.30 -5.70
CA PRO A 335 3.42 -20.60 -6.98
C PRO A 335 2.83 -21.36 -8.18
N GLY A 336 2.63 -22.67 -8.08
CA GLY A 336 2.19 -23.53 -9.19
C GLY A 336 0.77 -23.24 -9.70
N ILE A 337 -0.07 -22.55 -8.91
CA ILE A 337 -1.46 -22.24 -9.30
C ILE A 337 -1.64 -20.82 -9.84
N MET A 338 -0.60 -19.97 -9.79
CA MET A 338 -0.73 -18.54 -10.14
C MET A 338 -1.16 -18.32 -11.58
N ASP A 339 -0.61 -19.08 -12.53
CA ASP A 339 -0.98 -18.94 -13.94
C ASP A 339 -2.43 -19.34 -14.20
N ALA A 340 -2.88 -20.46 -13.62
CA ALA A 340 -4.27 -20.91 -13.73
C ALA A 340 -5.24 -19.92 -13.05
N LEU A 341 -4.86 -19.40 -11.88
CA LEU A 341 -5.66 -18.44 -11.12
C LEU A 341 -5.86 -17.14 -11.91
N PHE A 342 -4.77 -16.54 -12.41
CA PHE A 342 -4.86 -15.27 -13.14
C PHE A 342 -5.40 -15.44 -14.55
N HIS A 343 -5.28 -16.63 -15.15
CA HIS A 343 -6.04 -16.95 -16.36
C HIS A 343 -7.54 -16.88 -16.08
N LYS A 344 -8.01 -17.53 -15.00
CA LYS A 344 -9.43 -17.51 -14.63
C LYS A 344 -9.92 -16.12 -14.25
N PHE A 345 -9.12 -15.37 -13.51
CA PHE A 345 -9.41 -13.98 -13.14
C PHE A 345 -9.57 -13.07 -14.36
N THR A 346 -8.84 -13.34 -15.45
CA THR A 346 -8.93 -12.54 -16.68
C THR A 346 -10.20 -12.86 -17.49
N GLU A 347 -10.76 -14.06 -17.35
CA GLU A 347 -11.99 -14.47 -18.04
C GLU A 347 -13.26 -13.87 -17.42
N LEU A 348 -13.25 -13.69 -16.09
CA LEU A 348 -14.34 -13.10 -15.32
C LEU A 348 -14.30 -11.57 -15.44
#